data_AF-A0A914V0B3-F1
#
_entry.id   AF-A0A914V0B3-F1
#
_cell.length_a   1.000
_cell.length_b   1.000
_cell.length_c   1.000
_cell.angle_alpha   90.00
_cell.angle_beta   90.00
_cell.angle_gamma   90.00
#
_symmetry.space_group_name_H-M   'P 1'
#
loop_
_entity.id
_entity.type
_entity.pdbx_description
1 polymer ?
#
loop_
_entity_poly.entity_id
_entity_poly.type
_entity_poly.pdbx_seq_one_letter_code
_entity_poly.pdbx_strand_id
1 'polypeptide(L)'
;NFKLFVRAKAEYDKEKAQSTSMDDLPAQIKSTYNKVVEQLATIDQLLSQRGTRYLLGNAMTEYDCELMPRLHHIRIAGHGLLGFDIPHNLTYLWNYMLTAYRTAAFIESCPADQDIIHHYKEQLNLFKHQRESLQTPTKTHTIPEDV
;
A
#
# COMPACT_ATOMS: atom_id res chain seq x y z
N ASN A 1 8.55 -4.61 7.01
CA ASN A 1 7.43 -4.47 7.98
C ASN A 1 6.07 -4.76 7.36
N PHE A 2 5.69 -4.15 6.23
CA PHE A 2 4.37 -4.39 5.62
C PHE A 2 4.04 -5.87 5.36
N LYS A 3 4.94 -6.65 4.75
CA LYS A 3 4.71 -8.10 4.54
C LYS A 3 4.42 -8.88 5.83
N LEU A 4 5.10 -8.52 6.93
CA LEU A 4 4.86 -9.14 8.24
C LEU A 4 3.47 -8.76 8.77
N PHE A 5 3.08 -7.48 8.64
CA PHE A 5 1.75 -7.02 9.01
C PHE A 5 0.65 -7.73 8.22
N VAL A 6 0.78 -7.77 6.90
CA VAL A 6 -0.17 -8.44 6.00
C VAL A 6 -0.35 -9.89 6.39
N ARG A 7 0.76 -10.61 6.61
CA ARG A 7 0.70 -12.02 7.00
C ARG A 7 0.02 -12.23 8.35
N ALA A 8 0.49 -11.52 9.38
CA ALA A 8 -0.04 -11.67 10.73
C ALA A 8 -1.53 -11.34 10.81
N LYS A 9 -1.98 -10.29 10.11
CA LYS A 9 -3.39 -9.92 10.06
C LYS A 9 -4.23 -10.89 9.23
N ALA A 10 -3.76 -11.32 8.07
CA ALA A 10 -4.49 -12.28 7.24
C ALA A 10 -4.68 -13.63 7.96
N GLU A 11 -3.67 -14.10 8.69
CA GLU A 11 -3.77 -15.29 9.54
C GLU A 11 -4.82 -15.10 10.66
N TYR A 12 -4.81 -13.95 11.33
CA TYR A 12 -5.78 -13.63 12.37
C TYR A 12 -7.23 -13.53 11.87
N ASP A 13 -7.47 -12.82 10.76
CA ASP A 13 -8.80 -12.69 10.17
C ASP A 13 -9.34 -14.05 9.67
N LYS A 14 -8.45 -14.92 9.19
CA LYS A 14 -8.80 -16.28 8.79
C LYS A 14 -9.28 -17.12 9.99
N GLU A 15 -8.62 -17.03 11.14
CA GLU A 15 -9.06 -17.69 12.38
C GLU A 15 -10.43 -17.18 12.86
N LYS A 16 -10.72 -15.90 12.64
CA LYS A 16 -12.00 -15.27 12.98
C LYS A 16 -13.10 -15.50 11.94
N ALA A 17 -12.76 -16.04 10.77
CA ALA A 17 -13.64 -16.16 9.60
C ALA A 17 -14.31 -14.83 9.17
N GLN A 18 -13.72 -13.69 9.54
CA GLN A 18 -14.20 -12.35 9.24
C GLN A 18 -13.04 -11.35 9.24
N SER A 19 -13.20 -10.23 8.52
CA SER A 19 -12.22 -9.13 8.56
C SER A 19 -12.37 -8.35 9.86
N THR A 20 -11.26 -8.15 10.57
CA THR A 20 -11.24 -7.38 11.83
C THR A 20 -10.82 -5.93 11.58
N SER A 21 -11.47 -5.00 12.29
CA SER A 21 -11.10 -3.57 12.31
C SER A 21 -9.66 -3.36 12.79
N MET A 22 -9.04 -2.25 12.36
CA MET A 22 -7.69 -1.87 12.78
C MET A 22 -7.60 -1.57 14.28
N ASP A 23 -8.71 -1.18 14.90
CA ASP A 23 -8.77 -0.80 16.31
C ASP A 23 -8.83 -2.01 17.24
N ASP A 24 -9.36 -3.14 16.76
CA ASP A 24 -9.57 -4.36 17.54
C ASP A 24 -8.44 -5.39 17.35
N LEU A 25 -7.29 -4.97 16.83
CA LEU A 25 -6.16 -5.85 16.58
C LEU A 25 -5.46 -6.28 17.89
N PRO A 26 -5.06 -7.57 18.03
CA PRO A 26 -4.19 -8.01 19.10
C PRO A 26 -2.90 -7.20 19.17
N ALA A 27 -2.34 -7.03 20.38
CA ALA A 27 -1.17 -6.19 20.65
C ALA A 27 0.02 -6.46 19.71
N GLN A 28 0.28 -7.74 19.38
CA GLN A 28 1.38 -8.13 18.50
C GLN A 28 1.18 -7.65 17.05
N ILE A 29 -0.05 -7.75 16.52
CA ILE A 29 -0.39 -7.31 15.17
C ILE A 29 -0.43 -5.79 15.13
N LYS A 30 -1.02 -5.16 16.15
CA LYS A 30 -1.06 -3.70 16.31
C LYS A 30 0.35 -3.10 16.36
N SER A 31 1.31 -3.77 17.02
CA SER A 31 2.72 -3.34 17.02
C SER A 31 3.33 -3.32 15.61
N THR A 32 3.06 -4.34 14.80
CA THR A 32 3.58 -4.40 13.42
C THR A 32 2.89 -3.39 12.51
N TYR A 33 1.58 -3.19 12.69
CA TYR A 33 0.80 -2.12 12.05
C TYR A 33 1.38 -0.72 12.37
N ASN A 34 1.61 -0.42 13.66
CA ASN A 34 2.15 0.87 14.09
C ASN A 34 3.52 1.14 13.48
N LYS A 35 4.38 0.12 13.35
CA LYS A 35 5.68 0.25 12.66
C LYS A 35 5.54 0.58 11.18
N VAL A 36 4.50 0.08 10.50
CA VAL A 36 4.23 0.46 9.10
C VAL A 36 3.83 1.93 9.04
N VAL A 37 2.91 2.37 9.90
CA VAL A 37 2.46 3.76 9.96
C VAL A 37 3.61 4.71 10.30
N GLU A 38 4.46 4.36 11.26
CA GLU A 38 5.65 5.13 11.64
C GLU A 38 6.64 5.28 10.48
N GLN A 39 6.84 4.21 9.68
CA GLN A 39 7.69 4.28 8.49
C GLN A 39 7.10 5.17 7.41
N LEU A 40 5.79 5.11 7.19
CA LEU A 40 5.10 6.00 6.23
C LEU A 40 5.21 7.46 6.69
N ALA A 41 5.01 7.73 7.99
CA ALA A 41 5.17 9.06 8.57
C ALA A 41 6.62 9.57 8.48
N THR A 42 7.62 8.70 8.63
CA THR A 42 9.03 9.06 8.42
C THR A 42 9.30 9.49 6.98
N ILE A 43 8.71 8.80 6.00
CA ILE A 43 8.84 9.16 4.58
C ILE A 43 8.13 10.49 4.31
N ASP A 44 6.93 10.69 4.84
CA ASP A 44 6.18 11.95 4.75
C ASP A 44 6.99 13.14 5.30
N GLN A 45 7.57 12.98 6.49
CA GLN A 45 8.43 13.99 7.11
C GLN A 45 9.67 14.29 6.27
N LEU A 46 10.32 13.26 5.70
CA LEU A 46 11.46 13.44 4.82
C LEU A 46 11.09 14.24 3.56
N LEU A 47 9.96 13.92 2.93
CA LEU A 47 9.46 14.63 1.74
C LEU A 47 9.11 16.08 2.09
N SER A 48 8.47 16.30 3.25
CA SER A 48 8.16 17.64 3.77
C SER A 48 9.41 18.49 3.95
N GLN A 49 10.47 17.95 4.57
CA GLN A 49 11.72 18.66 4.81
C GLN A 49 12.46 19.01 3.52
N ARG A 50 12.33 18.17 2.48
CA ARG A 50 13.03 18.38 1.20
C ARG A 50 12.28 19.34 0.27
N GLY A 51 10.95 19.29 0.27
CA GLY A 51 10.14 20.11 -0.64
C GLY A 51 10.39 19.81 -2.12
N THR A 52 10.79 18.58 -2.45
CA THR A 52 11.14 18.15 -3.81
C THR A 52 10.04 17.28 -4.43
N ARG A 53 9.96 17.27 -5.77
CA ARG A 53 8.97 16.46 -6.51
C ARG A 53 9.16 14.94 -6.31
N TYR A 54 10.40 14.48 -6.38
CA TYR A 54 10.80 13.09 -6.17
C TYR A 54 11.58 12.96 -4.86
N LEU A 55 11.98 11.73 -4.50
CA LEU A 55 12.54 11.45 -3.19
C LEU A 55 13.81 12.27 -2.93
N LEU A 56 14.72 12.34 -3.91
CA LEU A 56 16.03 13.03 -3.77
C LEU A 56 16.09 14.41 -4.45
N GLY A 57 15.07 14.82 -5.21
CA GLY A 57 15.16 16.02 -6.04
C GLY A 57 14.02 16.17 -7.03
N ASN A 58 14.24 16.97 -8.08
CA ASN A 58 13.24 17.21 -9.13
C ASN A 58 13.31 16.24 -10.31
N ALA A 59 14.33 15.38 -10.35
CA ALA A 59 14.46 14.30 -11.30
C ALA A 59 14.23 12.95 -10.60
N MET A 60 13.63 12.02 -11.34
CA MET A 60 13.42 10.65 -10.85
C MET A 60 14.75 9.91 -10.75
N THR A 61 14.90 9.12 -9.70
CA THR A 61 16.09 8.31 -9.39
C THR A 61 15.70 6.84 -9.19
N GLU A 62 16.69 5.97 -9.06
CA GLU A 62 16.52 4.56 -8.74
C GLU A 62 15.74 4.34 -7.43
N TYR A 63 15.85 5.26 -6.48
CA TYR A 63 15.12 5.19 -5.21
C TYR A 63 13.62 5.39 -5.40
N ASP A 64 13.21 6.20 -6.37
CA ASP A 64 11.79 6.38 -6.73
C ASP A 64 11.25 5.12 -7.40
N CYS A 65 12.04 4.52 -8.28
CA CYS A 65 11.72 3.25 -8.93
C CYS A 65 11.55 2.09 -7.93
N GLU A 66 12.22 2.16 -6.78
CA GLU A 66 12.02 1.19 -5.69
C GLU A 66 10.84 1.56 -4.78
N LEU A 67 10.72 2.84 -4.39
CA LEU A 67 9.78 3.27 -3.38
C LEU A 67 8.35 3.36 -3.90
N MET A 68 8.13 3.90 -5.11
CA MET A 68 6.79 4.10 -5.66
C MET A 68 6.01 2.77 -5.81
N PRO A 69 6.59 1.69 -6.39
CA PRO A 69 5.88 0.41 -6.46
C PRO A 69 5.57 -0.17 -5.08
N ARG A 70 6.47 -0.02 -4.10
CA ARG A 70 6.25 -0.50 -2.73
C ARG A 70 5.10 0.25 -2.05
N LEU A 71 5.03 1.57 -2.18
CA LEU A 71 3.93 2.39 -1.66
C LEU A 71 2.60 2.02 -2.32
N HIS A 72 2.61 1.81 -3.63
CA HIS A 72 1.39 1.41 -4.34
C HIS A 72 0.91 0.03 -3.92
N HIS A 73 1.81 -0.95 -3.76
CA HIS A 73 1.47 -2.26 -3.20
C HIS A 73 0.91 -2.16 -1.78
N ILE A 74 1.47 -1.30 -0.93
CA ILE A 74 0.95 -1.05 0.43
C ILE A 74 -0.49 -0.58 0.37
N ARG A 75 -0.81 0.38 -0.51
CA ARG A 75 -2.16 0.89 -0.70
C ARG A 75 -3.13 -0.18 -1.20
N ILE A 76 -2.79 -0.85 -2.31
CA ILE A 76 -3.72 -1.79 -2.97
C ILE A 76 -3.92 -3.06 -2.15
N ALA A 77 -2.85 -3.69 -1.68
CA ALA A 77 -2.98 -4.90 -0.86
C ALA A 77 -3.50 -4.58 0.53
N GLY A 78 -3.14 -3.42 1.09
CA GLY A 78 -3.65 -2.94 2.37
C GLY A 78 -5.16 -2.78 2.36
N HIS A 79 -5.67 -2.04 1.37
CA HIS A 79 -7.10 -1.81 1.26
C HIS A 79 -7.84 -3.09 0.89
N GLY A 80 -7.40 -3.78 -0.17
CA GLY A 80 -8.10 -4.92 -0.74
C GLY A 80 -8.07 -6.21 0.09
N LEU A 81 -7.11 -6.37 1.01
CA LEU A 81 -7.01 -7.57 1.86
C LEU A 81 -7.23 -7.30 3.34
N LEU A 82 -6.89 -6.10 3.81
CA LEU A 82 -6.77 -5.84 5.25
C LEU A 82 -7.74 -4.77 5.74
N GLY A 83 -8.39 -3.99 4.87
CA GLY A 83 -9.07 -2.77 5.32
C GLY A 83 -8.11 -1.76 5.95
N PHE A 84 -6.84 -1.77 5.51
CA PHE A 84 -5.83 -0.78 5.87
C PHE A 84 -5.77 0.29 4.79
N ASP A 85 -5.73 1.56 5.19
CA ASP A 85 -5.39 2.65 4.28
C ASP A 85 -4.16 3.42 4.78
N ILE A 86 -3.43 4.04 3.84
CA ILE A 86 -2.36 4.97 4.19
C ILE A 86 -3.02 6.18 4.87
N PRO A 87 -2.59 6.61 6.06
CA PRO A 87 -3.25 7.71 6.76
C PRO A 87 -3.35 8.98 5.89
N HIS A 88 -4.56 9.54 5.77
CA HIS A 88 -4.85 10.66 4.87
C HIS A 88 -4.12 11.95 5.28
N ASN A 89 -3.74 12.08 6.56
CA ASN A 89 -2.98 13.23 7.04
C ASN A 89 -1.51 13.26 6.56
N LEU A 90 -1.01 12.21 5.89
CA LEU A 90 0.35 12.16 5.32
C LEU A 90 0.37 12.82 3.92
N THR A 91 0.11 14.12 3.90
CA THR A 91 -0.13 14.90 2.67
C THR A 91 1.08 14.94 1.72
N TYR A 92 2.33 14.97 2.23
CA TYR A 92 3.52 14.99 1.39
C TYR A 92 3.76 13.62 0.75
N LEU A 93 3.49 12.54 1.50
CA LEU A 93 3.51 11.18 0.96
C LEU A 93 2.46 11.00 -0.14
N TRP A 94 1.23 11.46 0.08
CA TRP A 94 0.19 11.39 -0.95
C TRP A 94 0.51 12.24 -2.19
N ASN A 95 1.10 13.42 -2.02
CA ASN A 95 1.61 14.23 -3.14
C ASN A 95 2.72 13.51 -3.92
N TYR A 96 3.57 12.75 -3.23
CA TYR A 96 4.58 11.90 -3.85
C TYR A 96 3.94 10.72 -4.61
N MET A 97 2.88 10.10 -4.06
CA MET A 97 2.10 9.08 -4.78
C MET A 97 1.39 9.65 -6.01
N LEU A 98 0.84 10.86 -5.92
CA LEU A 98 0.28 11.57 -7.08
C LEU A 98 1.36 11.83 -8.15
N THR A 99 2.60 12.10 -7.72
CA THR A 99 3.73 12.22 -8.63
C THR A 99 4.03 10.89 -9.33
N ALA A 100 3.93 9.75 -8.65
CA ALA A 100 4.04 8.43 -9.28
C ALA A 100 2.93 8.24 -10.34
N TYR A 101 1.69 8.59 -10.01
CA TYR A 101 0.53 8.48 -10.91
C TYR A 101 0.54 9.46 -12.10
N ARG A 102 1.51 10.38 -12.15
CA ARG A 102 1.77 11.28 -13.28
C ARG A 102 3.08 10.95 -14.00
N THR A 103 3.81 9.93 -13.57
CA THR A 103 5.10 9.53 -14.13
C THR A 103 4.91 8.37 -15.09
N ALA A 104 5.18 8.58 -16.39
CA ALA A 104 4.97 7.55 -17.42
C ALA A 104 5.67 6.21 -17.09
N ALA A 105 6.92 6.26 -16.63
CA ALA A 105 7.67 5.05 -16.26
C ALA A 105 6.94 4.20 -15.20
N PHE A 106 6.27 4.84 -14.24
CA PHE A 106 5.46 4.14 -13.24
C PHE A 106 4.15 3.63 -13.85
N ILE A 107 3.40 4.47 -14.57
CA ILE A 107 2.09 4.12 -15.15
C ILE A 107 2.18 2.91 -16.10
N GLU A 108 3.18 2.91 -16.97
CA GLU A 108 3.39 1.88 -17.99
C GLU A 108 3.83 0.54 -17.37
N SER A 109 4.57 0.59 -16.24
CA SER A 109 5.06 -0.62 -15.56
C SER A 109 4.14 -1.11 -14.43
N CYS A 110 3.19 -0.29 -13.98
CA CYS A 110 2.32 -0.63 -12.86
C CYS A 110 1.36 -1.76 -13.25
N PRO A 111 1.29 -2.87 -12.47
CA PRO A 111 0.34 -3.94 -12.71
C PRO A 111 -1.11 -3.50 -12.40
N ALA A 112 -2.09 -4.33 -12.73
CA ALA A 112 -3.46 -4.10 -12.32
C ALA A 112 -3.64 -4.38 -10.81
N ASP A 113 -4.64 -3.75 -10.20
CA ASP A 113 -4.94 -3.89 -8.77
C ASP A 113 -5.18 -5.37 -8.40
N GLN A 114 -5.87 -6.10 -9.28
CA GLN A 114 -6.19 -7.51 -9.14
C GLN A 114 -4.93 -8.38 -9.11
N ASP A 115 -3.91 -8.05 -9.91
CA ASP A 115 -2.64 -8.80 -9.97
C ASP A 115 -1.84 -8.59 -8.68
N ILE A 116 -1.83 -7.37 -8.14
CA ILE A 116 -1.21 -7.07 -6.84
C ILE A 116 -1.91 -7.89 -5.76
N ILE A 117 -3.24 -7.81 -5.67
CA ILE A 117 -4.02 -8.55 -4.67
C ILE A 117 -3.79 -10.06 -4.82
N HIS A 118 -3.81 -10.58 -6.05
CA HIS A 118 -3.56 -11.99 -6.35
C HIS A 118 -2.17 -12.43 -5.88
N HIS A 119 -1.15 -11.64 -6.19
CA HIS A 119 0.22 -11.89 -5.75
C HIS A 119 0.31 -12.08 -4.23
N TYR A 120 -0.32 -11.19 -3.45
CA TYR A 120 -0.33 -11.34 -1.99
C TYR A 120 -1.18 -12.53 -1.52
N LYS A 121 -2.33 -12.80 -2.14
CA LYS A 121 -3.15 -13.99 -1.82
C LYS A 121 -2.39 -15.29 -2.03
N GLU A 122 -1.62 -15.41 -3.12
CA GLU A 122 -0.78 -16.57 -3.38
C GLU A 122 0.30 -16.74 -2.31
N GLN A 123 1.00 -15.67 -1.95
CA GLN A 123 2.05 -15.69 -0.91
C GLN A 123 1.50 -16.08 0.47
N LEU A 124 0.22 -15.79 0.73
CA LEU A 124 -0.47 -16.06 1.99
C LEU A 124 -1.28 -17.36 1.98
N ASN A 125 -1.34 -18.08 0.84
CA ASN A 125 -2.20 -19.24 0.63
C ASN A 125 -3.68 -18.96 0.96
N LEU A 126 -4.18 -17.80 0.55
CA LEU A 126 -5.60 -17.45 0.64
C LEU A 126 -6.37 -18.04 -0.56
N PHE A 127 -7.61 -18.49 -0.34
CA PHE A 127 -8.42 -19.17 -1.36
C PHE A 127 -8.58 -18.33 -2.63
N LYS A 128 -8.48 -18.99 -3.79
CA LYS A 128 -8.75 -18.41 -5.10
C LYS A 128 -10.20 -18.72 -5.49
N HIS A 129 -11.10 -17.74 -5.42
CA HIS A 129 -12.43 -17.88 -6.01
C HIS A 129 -12.35 -17.61 -7.51
N GLN A 130 -12.91 -18.50 -8.34
CA GLN A 130 -12.91 -18.37 -9.81
C GLN A 130 -13.49 -17.02 -10.30
N ARG A 131 -14.41 -16.43 -9.53
CA ARG A 131 -14.97 -15.10 -9.82
C ARG A 131 -13.92 -13.99 -9.83
N GLU A 132 -12.87 -14.09 -9.00
CA GLU A 132 -11.81 -13.08 -8.93
C GLU A 132 -10.91 -13.12 -10.16
N SER A 133 -10.63 -14.31 -10.71
CA SER A 133 -9.84 -14.48 -11.94
C SER A 133 -10.52 -13.98 -13.22
N LEU A 134 -11.81 -13.65 -13.15
CA LEU A 134 -12.60 -13.13 -14.27
C LEU A 134 -12.88 -11.63 -14.15
N GLN A 135 -12.31 -10.95 -13.14
CA GLN A 135 -12.47 -9.52 -12.97
C GLN A 135 -11.74 -8.76 -14.09
N THR A 136 -12.36 -7.71 -14.61
CA THR A 136 -11.70 -6.78 -15.53
C THR A 136 -10.56 -6.06 -14.80
N PRO A 137 -9.34 -6.01 -15.36
CA PRO A 137 -8.21 -5.35 -14.72
C PRO A 137 -8.46 -3.85 -14.56
N THR A 138 -8.20 -3.32 -13.36
CA THR A 138 -8.27 -1.89 -13.03
C THR A 138 -6.94 -1.41 -12.49
N LYS A 139 -6.66 -0.10 -12.60
CA LYS A 139 -5.48 0.54 -11.99
C LYS A 139 -5.92 1.72 -11.13
N THR A 140 -5.76 1.62 -9.81
CA THR A 140 -6.15 2.68 -8.87
C THR A 140 -5.05 3.73 -8.77
N HIS A 141 -5.12 4.73 -9.65
CA HIS A 141 -4.20 5.88 -9.73
C HIS A 141 -4.84 7.20 -9.25
N THR A 142 -5.82 7.13 -8.35
CA THR A 142 -6.51 8.29 -7.75
C THR A 142 -5.88 8.66 -6.41
N ILE A 143 -6.22 9.81 -5.82
CA ILE A 143 -5.86 10.17 -4.43
C ILE A 143 -7.20 10.34 -3.66
N PRO A 144 -7.27 10.06 -2.36
CA PRO A 144 -8.47 10.36 -1.58
C PRO A 144 -8.86 11.85 -1.67
N GLU A 145 -10.15 12.16 -1.65
CA GLU A 145 -10.66 13.53 -1.85
C GLU A 145 -10.35 14.49 -0.69
N ASP A 146 -10.11 13.94 0.51
CA ASP A 146 -9.87 14.65 1.76
C ASP A 146 -8.39 14.88 2.07
N VAL A 147 -7.50 14.56 1.12
CA VAL A 147 -6.04 14.71 1.20
C VAL A 147 -5.55 16.00 0.54
#